data_AF-A0A2E3DQS1-F1
#
_entry.id   AF-A0A2E3DQS1-F1
#
_cell.length_a   1.000
_cell.length_b   1.000
_cell.length_c   1.000
_cell.angle_alpha   90.00
_cell.angle_beta   90.00
_cell.angle_gamma   90.00
#
_symmetry.space_group_name_H-M   'P 1'
#
loop_
_entity.id
_entity.type
_entity.pdbx_description
1 polymer ?
#
loop_
_entity_poly.entity_id
_entity_poly.type
_entity_poly.pdbx_seq_one_letter_code
_entity_poly.pdbx_strand_id
1 'polypeptide(L)'
;MKQKLLKLYIVIVFFGYGISAYSQNSDNKLSKTKKWVKRTILKNLNFLPYIEYLPLVTPSKSGNILLSELNSFEKIINDHIQFEFDVNKELKEERGTRIDEIYDIFRRRRRISRKRKRKDPIEEKISDINYIRGLTQRYETWSPKWDKKTDLAKGDLSFDEIDLIQYELRRLSKKHKHLPFKQKI
;
A
#
# COMPACT_ATOMS: atom_id res chain seq x y z
N MET A 1 -6.66 -26.79 -41.57
CA MET A 1 -7.26 -26.93 -40.21
C MET A 1 -6.54 -26.14 -39.12
N LYS A 2 -5.20 -26.09 -39.09
CA LYS A 2 -4.44 -25.47 -37.98
C LYS A 2 -4.67 -23.95 -37.79
N GLN A 3 -4.86 -23.19 -38.87
CA GLN A 3 -5.11 -21.73 -38.78
C GLN A 3 -6.52 -21.37 -38.29
N LYS A 4 -7.54 -22.21 -38.53
CA LYS A 4 -8.90 -21.98 -38.02
C LYS A 4 -8.96 -22.20 -36.50
N LEU A 5 -8.23 -23.18 -35.97
CA LEU A 5 -8.10 -23.40 -34.53
C LEU A 5 -7.34 -22.27 -33.83
N LEU A 6 -6.29 -21.73 -34.46
CA LEU A 6 -5.53 -20.60 -33.91
C LEU A 6 -6.37 -19.32 -33.83
N LYS A 7 -7.16 -19.03 -34.88
CA LYS A 7 -8.12 -17.91 -34.86
C LYS A 7 -9.22 -18.10 -33.80
N LEU A 8 -9.72 -19.33 -33.61
CA LEU A 8 -10.68 -19.65 -32.56
C LEU A 8 -10.10 -19.39 -31.15
N TYR A 9 -8.83 -19.75 -30.94
CA TYR A 9 -8.14 -19.55 -29.66
C TYR A 9 -7.93 -18.07 -29.34
N ILE A 10 -7.57 -17.27 -30.34
CA ILE A 10 -7.40 -15.81 -30.17
C ILE A 10 -8.74 -15.15 -29.86
N VAL A 11 -9.84 -15.59 -30.49
CA VAL A 11 -11.19 -15.07 -30.18
C VAL A 11 -11.62 -15.46 -28.75
N ILE A 12 -11.32 -16.66 -28.27
CA ILE A 12 -11.61 -17.07 -26.88
C ILE A 12 -10.81 -16.25 -25.86
N VAL A 13 -9.54 -15.94 -26.17
CA VAL A 13 -8.67 -15.15 -25.27
C VAL A 13 -9.07 -13.68 -25.22
N PHE A 14 -9.53 -13.09 -26.34
CA PHE A 14 -9.89 -11.67 -26.40
C PHE A 14 -11.37 -11.36 -26.14
N PHE A 15 -12.30 -12.29 -26.42
CA PHE A 15 -13.75 -12.09 -26.24
C PHE A 15 -14.38 -12.96 -25.13
N GLY A 16 -13.61 -13.80 -24.44
CA GLY A 16 -14.09 -14.60 -23.29
C GLY A 16 -14.35 -13.81 -22.00
N TYR A 17 -14.10 -12.50 -21.99
CA TYR A 17 -14.46 -11.59 -20.91
C TYR A 17 -15.63 -10.70 -21.35
N GLY A 18 -16.81 -11.28 -21.47
CA GLY A 18 -18.02 -10.52 -21.78
C GLY A 18 -19.27 -11.37 -21.61
N ILE A 19 -20.07 -11.02 -20.60
CA ILE A 19 -21.41 -11.55 -20.28
C ILE A 19 -21.42 -12.74 -19.31
N SER A 20 -21.49 -12.42 -18.02
CA SER A 20 -22.65 -12.84 -17.23
C SER A 20 -22.87 -11.86 -16.08
N ALA A 21 -23.88 -11.00 -16.26
CA ALA A 21 -24.60 -10.47 -15.12
C ALA A 21 -25.36 -11.65 -14.50
N TYR A 22 -24.84 -12.24 -13.44
CA TYR A 22 -25.66 -12.93 -12.45
C TYR A 22 -24.90 -13.04 -11.13
N SER A 23 -25.46 -12.36 -10.13
CA SER A 23 -25.13 -12.48 -8.71
C SER A 23 -25.11 -13.94 -8.28
N GLN A 24 -24.03 -14.38 -7.62
CA GLN A 24 -24.04 -15.12 -6.34
C GLN A 24 -22.64 -15.71 -6.00
N ASN A 25 -22.06 -15.24 -4.90
CA ASN A 25 -21.17 -15.98 -3.98
C ASN A 25 -20.01 -16.84 -4.54
N SER A 26 -19.16 -16.32 -5.43
CA SER A 26 -17.97 -17.05 -5.95
C SER A 26 -16.60 -16.57 -5.41
N ASP A 27 -16.54 -15.45 -4.68
CA ASP A 27 -15.27 -14.79 -4.31
C ASP A 27 -14.35 -15.64 -3.42
N ASN A 28 -14.88 -16.58 -2.65
CA ASN A 28 -14.07 -17.41 -1.74
C ASN A 28 -13.35 -18.57 -2.44
N LYS A 29 -13.91 -19.15 -3.52
CA LYS A 29 -13.24 -20.22 -4.27
C LYS A 29 -12.19 -19.66 -5.23
N LEU A 30 -12.53 -18.58 -5.94
CA LEU A 30 -11.61 -17.90 -6.86
C LEU A 30 -10.40 -17.29 -6.15
N SER A 31 -10.56 -16.80 -4.92
CA SER A 31 -9.44 -16.29 -4.12
C SER A 31 -8.54 -17.41 -3.58
N LYS A 32 -9.08 -18.59 -3.25
CA LYS A 32 -8.30 -19.77 -2.83
C LYS A 32 -7.45 -20.33 -3.97
N THR A 33 -8.03 -20.48 -5.16
CA THR A 33 -7.30 -20.95 -6.35
C THR A 33 -6.21 -19.96 -6.76
N LYS A 34 -6.50 -18.65 -6.77
CA LYS A 34 -5.48 -17.60 -6.99
C LYS A 34 -4.34 -17.66 -5.98
N LYS A 35 -4.63 -17.89 -4.69
CA LYS A 35 -3.59 -18.05 -3.65
C LYS A 35 -2.74 -19.30 -3.85
N TRP A 36 -3.37 -20.41 -4.23
CA TRP A 36 -2.67 -21.68 -4.49
C TRP A 36 -1.77 -21.57 -5.72
N VAL A 37 -2.29 -21.04 -6.83
CA VAL A 37 -1.51 -20.77 -8.06
C VAL A 37 -0.33 -19.85 -7.75
N LYS A 38 -0.55 -18.76 -7.00
CA LYS A 38 0.54 -17.87 -6.57
C LYS A 38 1.60 -18.61 -5.76
N ARG A 39 1.21 -19.47 -4.82
CA ARG A 39 2.14 -20.27 -3.99
C ARG A 39 2.92 -21.28 -4.82
N THR A 40 2.28 -21.95 -5.76
CA THR A 40 2.91 -22.94 -6.64
C THR A 40 3.89 -22.28 -7.61
N ILE A 41 3.49 -21.13 -8.20
CA ILE A 41 4.37 -20.32 -9.04
C ILE A 41 5.58 -19.84 -8.23
N LEU A 42 5.38 -19.27 -7.04
CA LEU A 42 6.50 -18.88 -6.16
C LEU A 42 7.40 -20.07 -5.87
N LYS A 43 6.86 -21.19 -5.37
CA LYS A 43 7.64 -22.39 -5.02
C LYS A 43 8.48 -22.90 -6.18
N ASN A 44 7.94 -22.89 -7.39
CA ASN A 44 8.63 -23.37 -8.59
C ASN A 44 9.58 -22.33 -9.19
N LEU A 45 9.34 -21.04 -8.97
CA LEU A 45 10.21 -19.94 -9.42
C LEU A 45 11.19 -19.47 -8.33
N ASN A 46 11.28 -20.19 -7.21
CA ASN A 46 12.20 -19.91 -6.10
C ASN A 46 13.68 -19.93 -6.51
N PHE A 47 14.02 -20.55 -7.65
CA PHE A 47 15.39 -20.57 -8.20
C PHE A 47 15.74 -19.28 -8.95
N LEU A 48 14.74 -18.48 -9.35
CA LEU A 48 14.98 -17.19 -9.97
C LEU A 48 15.30 -16.19 -8.84
N PRO A 49 16.34 -15.36 -8.98
CA PRO A 49 16.73 -14.35 -7.99
C PRO A 49 15.74 -13.15 -7.99
N TYR A 50 14.43 -13.41 -8.03
CA TYR A 50 13.38 -12.41 -7.83
C TYR A 50 12.94 -12.31 -6.37
N ILE A 51 13.67 -12.95 -5.45
CA ILE A 51 13.58 -12.70 -4.02
C ILE A 51 14.37 -11.40 -3.77
N GLU A 52 13.65 -10.28 -3.81
CA GLU A 52 14.16 -8.92 -3.53
C GLU A 52 15.08 -8.34 -4.63
N TYR A 53 14.51 -8.07 -5.81
CA TYR A 53 15.16 -7.23 -6.82
C TYR A 53 15.51 -5.86 -6.22
N LEU A 54 16.78 -5.64 -5.89
CA LEU A 54 17.33 -4.35 -5.52
C LEU A 54 18.27 -3.91 -6.66
N PRO A 55 17.94 -2.83 -7.39
CA PRO A 55 18.82 -2.32 -8.43
C PRO A 55 20.16 -1.87 -7.81
N LEU A 56 21.25 -2.54 -8.15
CA LEU A 56 22.60 -2.16 -7.70
C LEU A 56 23.19 -1.18 -8.72
N VAL A 57 22.81 0.09 -8.58
CA VAL A 57 23.20 1.17 -9.48
C VAL A 57 23.84 2.28 -8.66
N THR A 58 24.96 2.84 -9.13
CA THR A 58 25.52 4.06 -8.53
C THR A 58 24.74 5.26 -9.07
N PRO A 59 23.91 5.93 -8.24
CA PRO A 59 23.08 7.03 -8.72
C PRO A 59 23.94 8.23 -9.12
N SER A 60 23.56 8.85 -10.23
CA SER A 60 24.01 10.17 -10.67
C SER A 60 23.62 11.25 -9.68
N LYS A 61 24.07 12.49 -9.92
CA LYS A 61 23.69 13.63 -9.09
C LYS A 61 22.16 13.82 -9.04
N SER A 62 21.49 13.73 -10.18
CA SER A 62 20.04 13.86 -10.30
C SER A 62 19.30 12.70 -9.62
N GLY A 63 19.81 11.46 -9.77
CA GLY A 63 19.31 10.28 -9.06
C GLY A 63 19.40 10.44 -7.54
N ASN A 64 20.55 10.90 -7.02
CA ASN A 64 20.73 11.16 -5.58
C ASN A 64 19.78 12.21 -5.03
N ILE A 65 19.48 13.26 -5.82
CA ILE A 65 18.51 14.29 -5.42
C ILE A 65 17.12 13.66 -5.23
N LEU A 66 16.67 12.82 -6.15
CA LEU A 66 15.37 12.16 -6.05
C LEU A 66 15.34 11.16 -4.88
N LEU A 67 16.39 10.35 -4.70
CA LEU A 67 16.51 9.44 -3.56
C LEU A 67 16.49 10.19 -2.22
N SER A 68 17.12 11.36 -2.14
CA SER A 68 17.08 12.21 -0.94
C SER A 68 15.67 12.75 -0.63
N GLU A 69 14.88 13.04 -1.68
CA GLU A 69 13.50 13.47 -1.54
C GLU A 69 12.59 12.32 -1.12
N LEU A 70 12.84 11.09 -1.63
CA LEU A 70 12.16 9.88 -1.17
C LEU A 70 12.50 9.54 0.29
N ASN A 71 13.74 9.75 0.72
CA ASN A 71 14.11 9.61 2.14
C ASN A 71 13.39 10.63 3.01
N SER A 72 13.18 11.85 2.51
CA SER A 72 12.38 12.86 3.22
C SER A 72 10.92 12.43 3.34
N PHE A 73 10.36 11.84 2.28
CA PHE A 73 9.02 11.25 2.31
C PHE A 73 8.91 10.10 3.31
N GLU A 74 9.91 9.22 3.35
CA GLU A 74 9.95 8.09 4.27
C GLU A 74 9.90 8.55 5.73
N LYS A 75 10.54 9.66 6.08
CA LYS A 75 10.44 10.25 7.42
C LYS A 75 8.99 10.66 7.75
N ILE A 76 8.27 11.28 6.80
CA ILE A 76 6.86 11.65 7.00
C ILE A 76 5.99 10.39 7.21
N ILE A 77 6.26 9.32 6.44
CA ILE A 77 5.57 8.03 6.62
C ILE A 77 5.88 7.44 8.00
N ASN A 78 7.14 7.47 8.44
CA ASN A 78 7.54 6.93 9.74
C ASN A 78 6.85 7.66 10.89
N ASP A 79 6.80 8.99 10.84
CA ASP A 79 6.09 9.79 11.83
C ASP A 79 4.59 9.46 11.85
N HIS A 80 3.96 9.28 10.68
CA HIS A 80 2.57 8.84 10.60
C HIS A 80 2.37 7.46 11.25
N ILE A 81 3.22 6.49 10.91
CA ILE A 81 3.17 5.13 11.48
C ILE A 81 3.34 5.19 13.01
N GLN A 82 4.29 5.99 13.49
CA GLN A 82 4.56 6.13 14.92
C GLN A 82 3.34 6.69 15.65
N PHE A 83 2.73 7.75 15.13
CA PHE A 83 1.50 8.31 15.68
C PHE A 83 0.35 7.28 15.73
N GLU A 84 0.14 6.52 14.64
CA GLU A 84 -0.88 5.47 14.64
C GLU A 84 -0.56 4.36 15.67
N PHE A 85 0.72 4.01 15.83
CA PHE A 85 1.16 3.05 16.83
C PHE A 85 0.89 3.53 18.25
N ASP A 86 1.20 4.80 18.55
CA ASP A 86 1.02 5.40 19.87
C ASP A 86 -0.47 5.47 20.23
N VAL A 87 -1.32 5.95 19.32
CA VAL A 87 -2.79 5.95 19.48
C VAL A 87 -3.31 4.52 19.70
N ASN A 88 -2.81 3.53 18.95
CA ASN A 88 -3.23 2.14 19.12
C ASN A 88 -2.73 1.52 20.42
N LYS A 89 -1.57 1.94 20.92
CA LYS A 89 -0.98 1.49 22.18
C LYS A 89 -1.82 1.98 23.36
N GLU A 90 -2.13 3.27 23.41
CA GLU A 90 -3.05 3.83 24.42
C GLU A 90 -4.41 3.11 24.40
N LEU A 91 -4.96 2.88 23.20
CA LEU A 91 -6.20 2.14 23.03
C LEU A 91 -6.12 0.68 23.51
N LYS A 92 -4.93 0.08 23.59
CA LYS A 92 -4.72 -1.27 24.14
C LYS A 92 -4.57 -1.21 25.66
N GLU A 93 -3.81 -0.23 26.17
CA GLU A 93 -3.62 -0.01 27.61
C GLU A 93 -4.96 0.26 28.31
N GLU A 94 -5.83 1.10 27.73
CA GLU A 94 -7.20 1.31 28.21
C GLU A 94 -8.07 0.04 28.23
N ARG A 95 -7.77 -0.96 27.40
CA ARG A 95 -8.59 -2.17 27.28
C ARG A 95 -8.27 -3.22 28.33
N GLY A 96 -7.09 -3.17 28.95
CA GLY A 96 -6.58 -4.26 29.79
C GLY A 96 -6.41 -5.59 29.02
N THR A 97 -6.02 -6.65 29.73
CA THR A 97 -5.64 -7.98 29.21
C THR A 97 -6.79 -8.89 28.76
N ARG A 98 -8.01 -8.39 28.54
CA ARG A 98 -9.15 -9.24 28.16
C ARG A 98 -9.29 -9.33 26.64
N ILE A 99 -8.47 -10.19 26.02
CA ILE A 99 -8.55 -10.53 24.60
C ILE A 99 -9.31 -11.85 24.46
N ASP A 100 -10.64 -11.80 24.54
CA ASP A 100 -11.45 -12.91 24.04
C ASP A 100 -11.66 -12.69 22.54
N GLU A 101 -11.19 -13.63 21.70
CA GLU A 101 -11.28 -13.58 20.23
C GLU A 101 -12.72 -13.32 19.73
N ILE A 102 -13.71 -13.75 20.50
CA ILE A 102 -15.15 -13.52 20.29
C ILE A 102 -15.50 -12.02 20.44
N TYR A 103 -14.91 -11.34 21.42
CA TYR A 103 -15.14 -9.91 21.69
C TYR A 103 -14.61 -9.02 20.55
N ASP A 104 -13.49 -9.41 19.93
CA ASP A 104 -12.90 -8.69 18.79
C ASP A 104 -13.72 -8.84 17.49
N ILE A 105 -14.34 -10.01 17.26
CA ILE A 105 -15.23 -10.25 16.11
C ILE A 105 -16.53 -9.44 16.26
N PHE A 106 -17.15 -9.46 17.44
CA PHE A 106 -18.34 -8.65 17.72
C PHE A 106 -18.06 -7.14 17.63
N ARG A 107 -16.84 -6.71 18.00
CA ARG A 107 -16.42 -5.30 17.92
C ARG A 107 -16.12 -4.83 16.49
N ARG A 108 -15.55 -5.66 15.61
CA ARG A 108 -15.36 -5.33 14.18
C ARG A 108 -16.71 -5.02 13.51
N ARG A 109 -17.77 -5.76 13.85
CA ARG A 109 -19.16 -5.46 13.41
C ARG A 109 -19.71 -4.16 14.03
N ARG A 110 -19.35 -3.85 15.28
CA ARG A 110 -19.83 -2.64 16.00
C ARG A 110 -19.11 -1.33 15.63
N ARG A 111 -17.89 -1.40 15.07
CA ARG A 111 -17.09 -0.23 14.63
C ARG A 111 -17.76 0.59 13.51
N ILE A 112 -18.66 -0.02 12.75
CA ILE A 112 -19.42 0.68 11.69
C ILE A 112 -20.53 1.57 12.29
N SER A 113 -21.05 1.24 13.47
CA SER A 113 -22.27 1.85 14.02
C SER A 113 -22.03 2.86 15.14
N ARG A 114 -20.93 2.79 15.92
CA ARG A 114 -20.70 3.71 17.05
C ARG A 114 -19.23 4.07 17.18
N LYS A 115 -18.83 5.22 16.64
CA LYS A 115 -17.68 5.97 17.16
C LYS A 115 -17.97 6.26 18.63
N ARG A 116 -17.50 5.41 19.55
CA ARG A 116 -17.56 5.72 20.98
C ARG A 116 -16.78 7.02 21.15
N LYS A 117 -17.45 8.10 21.57
CA LYS A 117 -16.79 9.35 21.96
C LYS A 117 -15.93 9.01 23.18
N ARG A 118 -14.63 8.79 22.96
CA ARG A 118 -13.64 8.62 24.03
C ARG A 118 -13.65 9.91 24.86
N LYS A 119 -13.58 9.78 26.18
CA LYS A 119 -13.55 10.91 27.11
C LYS A 119 -12.11 11.42 27.29
N ASP A 120 -11.35 11.53 26.19
CA ASP A 120 -10.04 12.18 26.27
C ASP A 120 -10.29 13.65 26.62
N PRO A 121 -9.43 14.24 27.46
CA PRO A 121 -9.44 15.68 27.71
C PRO A 121 -9.38 16.43 26.38
N ILE A 122 -10.01 17.61 26.36
CA ILE A 122 -10.10 18.44 25.15
C ILE A 122 -8.71 18.80 24.63
N GLU A 123 -7.74 18.98 25.53
CA GLU A 123 -6.34 19.33 25.23
C GLU A 123 -5.63 18.25 24.40
N GLU A 124 -5.75 16.97 24.78
CA GLU A 124 -5.18 15.85 24.01
C GLU A 124 -5.78 15.79 22.61
N LYS A 125 -7.10 15.98 22.48
CA LYS A 125 -7.75 16.02 21.16
C LYS A 125 -7.27 17.17 20.30
N ILE A 126 -7.02 18.34 20.89
CA ILE A 126 -6.46 19.49 20.17
C ILE A 126 -5.02 19.19 19.72
N SER A 127 -4.22 18.55 20.58
CA SER A 127 -2.86 18.12 20.26
C SER A 127 -2.84 17.17 19.07
N ASP A 128 -3.68 16.12 19.09
CA ASP A 128 -3.81 15.16 17.99
C ASP A 128 -4.23 15.85 16.68
N ILE A 129 -5.21 16.76 16.75
CA ILE A 129 -5.67 17.54 15.58
C ILE A 129 -4.51 18.36 15.01
N ASN A 130 -3.74 19.04 15.85
CA ASN A 130 -2.60 19.85 15.41
C ASN A 130 -1.49 18.98 14.82
N TYR A 131 -1.24 17.82 15.41
CA TYR A 131 -0.27 16.85 14.89
C TYR A 131 -0.69 16.33 13.51
N ILE A 132 -1.94 15.91 13.34
CA ILE A 132 -2.49 15.47 12.05
C ILE A 132 -2.42 16.60 11.02
N ARG A 133 -2.78 17.84 11.39
CA ARG A 133 -2.64 19.01 10.50
C ARG A 133 -1.20 19.22 10.05
N GLY A 134 -0.24 19.13 10.98
CA GLY A 134 1.18 19.24 10.67
C GLY A 134 1.67 18.11 9.76
N LEU A 135 1.21 16.88 9.96
CA LEU A 135 1.48 15.76 9.04
C LEU A 135 0.93 16.03 7.64
N THR A 136 -0.34 16.43 7.53
CA THR A 136 -1.00 16.72 6.26
C THR A 136 -0.26 17.82 5.50
N GLN A 137 0.10 18.92 6.18
CA GLN A 137 0.86 20.01 5.56
C GLN A 137 2.20 19.54 5.02
N ARG A 138 2.89 18.61 5.69
CA ARG A 138 4.14 18.02 5.19
C ARG A 138 3.92 17.21 3.92
N TYR A 139 2.85 16.41 3.84
CA TYR A 139 2.47 15.69 2.61
C TYR A 139 2.16 16.66 1.46
N GLU A 140 1.34 17.67 1.73
CA GLU A 140 0.97 18.70 0.75
C GLU A 140 2.16 19.52 0.27
N THR A 141 3.15 19.76 1.13
CA THR A 141 4.38 20.46 0.75
C THR A 141 5.34 19.58 -0.04
N TRP A 142 5.37 18.28 0.26
CA TRP A 142 6.28 17.32 -0.38
C TRP A 142 5.87 17.04 -1.83
N SER A 143 4.58 16.84 -2.13
CA SER A 143 4.13 16.47 -3.48
C SER A 143 4.56 17.46 -4.58
N PRO A 144 4.36 18.78 -4.45
CA PRO A 144 4.82 19.74 -5.46
C PRO A 144 6.34 19.83 -5.56
N LYS A 145 7.08 19.56 -4.48
CA LYS A 145 8.55 19.52 -4.51
C LYS A 145 9.04 18.30 -5.27
N TRP A 146 8.41 17.16 -5.06
CA TRP A 146 8.68 15.93 -5.81
C TRP A 146 8.47 16.16 -7.31
N ASP A 147 7.30 16.66 -7.71
CA ASP A 147 6.95 16.87 -9.12
C ASP A 147 7.97 17.79 -9.82
N LYS A 148 8.30 18.93 -9.19
CA LYS A 148 9.31 19.86 -9.71
C LYS A 148 10.69 19.21 -9.87
N LYS A 149 11.13 18.41 -8.90
CA LYS A 149 12.43 17.74 -8.94
C LYS A 149 12.45 16.62 -9.98
N THR A 150 11.36 15.87 -10.14
CA THR A 150 11.26 14.84 -11.17
C THR A 150 11.23 15.42 -12.57
N ASP A 151 10.54 16.54 -12.78
CA ASP A 151 10.47 17.21 -14.08
C ASP A 151 11.85 17.73 -14.52
N LEU A 152 12.65 18.20 -13.58
CA LEU A 152 14.03 18.61 -13.83
C LEU A 152 14.96 17.42 -14.11
N ALA A 153 14.76 16.30 -13.41
CA ALA A 153 15.64 15.13 -13.51
C ALA A 153 15.30 14.17 -14.67
N LYS A 154 14.12 14.26 -15.29
CA LYS A 154 13.64 13.28 -16.28
C LYS A 154 14.57 13.07 -17.48
N GLY A 155 15.33 14.07 -17.88
CA GLY A 155 16.25 14.00 -19.01
C GLY A 155 17.62 13.41 -18.68
N ASP A 156 18.00 13.41 -17.40
CA ASP A 156 19.35 13.06 -16.95
C ASP A 156 19.44 11.63 -16.38
N LEU A 157 18.29 10.98 -16.14
CA LEU A 157 18.23 9.66 -15.51
C LEU A 157 18.40 8.55 -16.54
N SER A 158 19.28 7.60 -16.22
CA SER A 158 19.37 6.32 -16.93
C SER A 158 18.17 5.42 -16.61
N PHE A 159 17.92 4.43 -17.47
CA PHE A 159 16.88 3.43 -17.24
C PHE A 159 17.06 2.68 -15.91
N ASP A 160 18.31 2.34 -15.56
CA ASP A 160 18.62 1.62 -14.33
C ASP A 160 18.32 2.47 -13.07
N GLU A 161 18.57 3.79 -13.13
CA GLU A 161 18.21 4.71 -12.04
C GLU A 161 16.71 4.92 -11.92
N ILE A 162 16.00 4.96 -13.05
CA ILE A 162 14.53 5.00 -13.05
C ILE A 162 13.98 3.76 -12.35
N ASP A 163 14.54 2.59 -12.65
CA ASP A 163 14.19 1.33 -12.00
C ASP A 163 14.45 1.35 -10.49
N LEU A 164 15.58 1.91 -10.06
CA LEU A 164 15.89 2.11 -8.63
C LEU A 164 14.85 3.00 -7.94
N ILE A 165 14.53 4.15 -8.54
CA ILE A 165 13.53 5.09 -8.00
C ILE A 165 12.15 4.43 -7.93
N GLN A 166 11.76 3.68 -8.97
CA GLN A 166 10.51 2.93 -8.97
C GLN A 166 10.48 1.85 -7.88
N TYR A 167 11.59 1.15 -7.67
CA TYR A 167 11.71 0.17 -6.61
C TYR A 167 11.50 0.80 -5.23
N GLU A 168 12.18 1.91 -4.95
CA GLU A 168 12.07 2.67 -3.71
C GLU A 168 10.64 3.18 -3.47
N LEU A 169 10.01 3.76 -4.48
CA LEU A 169 8.60 4.18 -4.42
C LEU A 169 7.67 3.01 -4.09
N ARG A 170 7.87 1.84 -4.71
CA ARG A 170 7.10 0.63 -4.40
C ARG A 170 7.35 0.15 -2.96
N ARG A 171 8.58 0.22 -2.46
CA ARG A 171 8.91 -0.11 -1.07
C ARG A 171 8.16 0.81 -0.11
N LEU A 172 8.24 2.11 -0.31
CA LEU A 172 7.56 3.12 0.52
C LEU A 172 6.03 2.97 0.45
N SER A 173 5.49 2.74 -0.74
CA SER A 173 4.06 2.47 -0.93
C SER A 173 3.60 1.23 -0.14
N LYS A 174 4.38 0.14 -0.14
CA LYS A 174 4.08 -1.05 0.68
C LYS A 174 4.12 -0.71 2.16
N LYS A 175 5.13 0.02 2.62
CA LYS A 175 5.27 0.48 4.01
C LYS A 175 4.02 1.26 4.45
N HIS A 176 3.54 2.16 3.59
CA HIS A 176 2.32 2.92 3.84
C HIS A 176 1.04 2.06 3.73
N LYS A 177 0.94 1.14 2.77
CA LYS A 177 -0.27 0.32 2.51
C LYS A 177 -0.58 -0.69 3.61
N HIS A 178 0.40 -1.05 4.45
CA HIS A 178 0.15 -1.82 5.67
C HIS A 178 -0.64 -1.02 6.73
N LEU A 179 -0.93 0.25 6.48
CA LEU A 179 -1.85 1.10 7.23
C LEU A 179 -3.17 1.19 6.45
N PRO A 180 -4.24 0.52 6.87
CA PRO A 180 -5.50 0.52 6.13
C PRO A 180 -6.22 1.87 6.29
N PHE A 181 -5.92 2.82 5.41
CA PHE A 181 -6.83 3.92 5.12
C PHE A 181 -8.04 3.37 4.36
N LYS A 182 -9.07 2.94 5.09
CA LYS A 182 -10.42 2.80 4.53
C LYS A 182 -11.17 4.12 4.74
N GLN A 183 -10.89 5.11 3.90
CA GLN A 183 -11.87 6.14 3.62
C GLN A 183 -12.67 5.69 2.41
N LYS A 184 -13.93 5.33 2.64
CA LYS A 184 -14.93 5.28 1.57
C LYS A 184 -15.42 6.70 1.38
N ILE A 185 -15.24 7.22 0.16
CA ILE A 185 -16.07 8.31 -0.38
C ILE A 185 -17.44 7.72 -0.66
#